data_AF-A0A5K0YNR2-F1
#
_entry.id   AF-A0A5K0YNR2-F1
#
_cell.length_a   1.000
_cell.length_b   1.000
_cell.length_c   1.000
_cell.angle_alpha   90.00
_cell.angle_beta   90.00
_cell.angle_gamma   90.00
#
_symmetry.space_group_name_H-M   'P 1'
#
loop_
_entity.id
_entity.type
_entity.pdbx_description
1 polymer ?
#
loop_
_entity_poly.entity_id
_entity_poly.type
_entity_poly.pdbx_seq_one_letter_code
_entity_poly.pdbx_strand_id
1 'polypeptide(L)' 'IKYPSALNSFQHIINSGKRKQIALFLDYDGTLSPIVDDPDRAFMSNA' A
#
# COMPACT_ATOMS: atom_id res chain seq x y z
N ILE A 1 8.88 5.15 -19.24
CA ILE A 1 7.52 4.54 -19.16
C ILE A 1 6.94 4.94 -17.81
N LYS A 2 5.75 5.54 -17.76
CA LYS A 2 5.10 5.94 -16.51
C LYS A 2 4.20 4.80 -16.02
N TYR A 3 4.43 4.31 -14.81
CA TYR A 3 3.60 3.27 -14.23
C TYR A 3 2.21 3.82 -13.85
N PRO A 4 1.14 3.01 -13.98
CA PRO A 4 -0.19 3.41 -13.53
C PRO A 4 -0.18 3.61 -12.00
N SER A 5 -0.82 4.67 -11.53
CA SER A 5 -0.94 4.98 -10.10
C SER A 5 -2.21 4.37 -9.53
N ALA A 6 -2.07 3.47 -8.55
CA ALA A 6 -3.21 2.89 -7.84
C ALA A 6 -4.05 3.97 -7.12
N LEU A 7 -3.41 5.03 -6.60
CA LEU A 7 -4.10 6.16 -5.98
C LEU A 7 -4.96 6.92 -6.99
N ASN A 8 -4.44 7.17 -8.20
CA ASN A 8 -5.22 7.81 -9.26
C ASN A 8 -6.40 6.94 -9.72
N SER A 9 -6.28 5.61 -9.58
CA SER A 9 -7.32 4.65 -9.91
C SER A 9 -8.16 4.20 -8.70
N PHE A 10 -8.00 4.84 -7.54
CA PHE A 10 -8.59 4.36 -6.28
C PHE A 10 -10.11 4.16 -6.38
N GLN A 11 -10.83 5.13 -6.98
CA GLN A 11 -12.27 5.03 -7.14
C GLN A 11 -12.70 3.86 -8.03
N HIS A 12 -11.92 3.54 -9.06
CA HIS A 12 -12.17 2.40 -9.94
C HIS A 12 -11.95 1.06 -9.21
N ILE A 13 -10.90 0.98 -8.39
CA ILE A 13 -10.59 -0.20 -7.57
C ILE A 13 -11.72 -0.46 -6.56
N ILE A 14 -12.11 0.56 -5.79
CA ILE A 14 -13.18 0.42 -4.79
C ILE A 14 -14.54 0.14 -5.43
N ASN A 15 -14.84 0.75 -6.57
CA ASN A 15 -16.09 0.48 -7.31
C ASN A 15 -16.19 -0.99 -7.73
N SER A 16 -15.08 -1.62 -8.11
CA SER A 16 -15.03 -3.04 -8.46
C SER A 16 -15.35 -3.96 -7.27
N GLY A 17 -15.13 -3.47 -6.04
CA GLY A 17 -15.36 -4.18 -4.77
C GLY A 17 -16.66 -3.81 -4.04
N LYS A 18 -17.48 -2.87 -4.54
CA LYS A 18 -18.61 -2.23 -3.82
C LYS A 18 -19.65 -3.13 -3.13
N ARG A 19 -19.72 -4.42 -3.47
CA ARG A 19 -20.64 -5.40 -2.86
C ARG A 19 -19.92 -6.64 -2.31
N LYS A 20 -18.61 -6.54 -2.10
CA LYS A 20 -17.75 -7.59 -1.57
C LYS A 20 -17.10 -7.08 -0.29
N GLN A 21 -16.80 -8.00 0.62
CA GLN A 21 -15.90 -7.67 1.71
C GLN A 21 -14.48 -7.59 1.16
N ILE A 22 -13.83 -6.45 1.34
CA ILE A 22 -12.48 -6.20 0.86
C ILE A 22 -11.50 -6.61 1.95
N ALA A 23 -10.62 -7.56 1.64
CA ALA A 23 -9.45 -7.86 2.46
C ALA A 23 -8.24 -7.16 1.83
N LEU A 24 -7.46 -6.45 2.65
CA LEU A 24 -6.23 -5.78 2.22
C LEU A 24 -5.04 -6.45 2.89
N PHE A 25 -4.08 -6.87 2.07
CA PHE A 25 -2.81 -7.42 2.52
C PHE A 25 -1.73 -6.45 2.06
N LEU A 26 -0.91 -6.00 3.00
CA LEU A 26 0.17 -5.05 2.75
C LEU A 26 1.47 -5.70 3.20
N ASP A 27 2.52 -5.54 2.39
CA ASP A 27 3.86 -5.86 2.83
C ASP A 27 4.32 -4.86 3.89
N TYR A 28 5.32 -5.23 4.69
CA TYR A 28 5.85 -4.40 5.76
C TYR A 28 7.02 -3.56 5.25
N ASP A 29 8.14 -4.19 4.91
CA ASP A 29 9.38 -3.50 4.53
C ASP A 29 9.32 -2.84 3.16
N GLY A 30 9.60 -1.54 3.12
CA GLY A 30 9.52 -0.74 1.89
C GLY A 30 8.09 -0.46 1.39
N THR A 31 7.06 -0.88 2.13
CA THR A 31 5.66 -0.51 1.88
C THR A 31 5.10 0.32 3.03
N LEU A 32 5.08 -0.24 4.25
CA LEU A 32 4.59 0.42 5.46
C LEU A 32 5.71 1.09 6.25
N SER A 33 6.91 0.48 6.23
CA SER A 33 8.14 1.08 6.73
C SER A 33 8.99 1.61 5.56
N PRO A 34 9.86 2.60 5.78
CA PRO A 34 10.80 3.04 4.76
C PRO A 34 11.80 1.93 4.42
N ILE A 35 12.29 1.94 3.18
CA ILE A 35 13.42 1.08 2.79
C ILE A 35 14.66 1.58 3.54
N VAL A 36 15.28 0.71 4.34
CA VAL A 36 16.44 1.02 5.17
C VAL A 36 17.50 -0.07 5.03
N ASP A 37 18.77 0.30 5.21
CA ASP A 37 19.90 -0.65 5.14
C ASP A 37 20.00 -1.55 6.38
N ASP A 38 19.49 -1.07 7.52
CA ASP A 38 19.43 -1.79 8.80
C ASP A 38 17.98 -2.22 9.08
N PRO A 39 17.67 -3.54 8.96
CA PRO A 39 16.31 -4.05 9.14
C PRO A 39 15.71 -3.74 10.51
N ASP A 40 16.51 -3.66 11.57
CA ASP A 40 16.04 -3.39 12.93
C ASP A 40 15.54 -1.94 13.08
N ARG A 41 15.73 -1.10 12.05
CA ARG A 41 15.30 0.30 12.01
C ARG A 41 14.12 0.56 11.08
N ALA A 42 13.53 -0.49 10.51
CA ALA A 42 12.38 -0.41 9.63
C ALA A 42 11.08 -0.19 10.42
N PHE A 43 10.93 1.02 10.97
CA PHE A 43 9.74 1.39 11.74
C PHE A 43 8.71 2.09 10.86
N MET A 44 7.43 1.71 11.02
CA MET A 44 6.33 2.47 10.48
C MET A 44 6.30 3.87 11.13
N SER A 45 6.03 4.91 10.34
CA SER A 45 5.78 6.24 10.89
C SER A 45 4.51 6.23 11.74
N ASN A 46 4.46 7.07 12.80
CA ASN A 46 3.26 7.25 13.60
C ASN A 46 2.05 7.61 12.71
N ALA A 47 0.88 7.08 13.07
CA ALA A 47 -0.38 7.24 12.34
C ALA A 47 -0.92 8.67 12.37
#